data_AF-A0AAW9S9H1-F1
#
_entry.id   AF-A0AAW9S9H1-F1
#
_cell.length_a   1.000
_cell.length_b   1.000
_cell.length_c   1.000
_cell.angle_alpha   90.00
_cell.angle_beta   90.00
_cell.angle_gamma   90.00
#
_symmetry.space_group_name_H-M   'P 1'
#
loop_
_entity.id
_entity.type
_entity.pdbx_description
1 polymer ?
#
loop_
_entity_poly.entity_id
_entity_poly.type
_entity_poly.pdbx_seq_one_letter_code
_entity_poly.pdbx_strand_id
1 'polypeptide(L)'
;MQQVIDDVREHFQNNFPEELPVENAYLPIGVFLAWVIEQELYSSFFEDEFETQILRFKRHETCCGILAELWDGYVAEEQLNEEGKKFAQYYYGNGIYLKDFQETLGKNLPSIYYVADNWQNYNRMRCRIDERFYDWKFMSQY
;
A
#
# COMPACT_ATOMS: atom_id res chain seq x y z
N MET A 1 -0.87 19.74 9.85
CA MET A 1 -1.90 18.67 9.85
C MET A 1 -1.31 17.53 9.06
N GLN A 2 -1.34 16.32 9.62
CA GLN A 2 -1.00 15.10 8.91
C GLN A 2 -2.04 14.89 7.81
N GLN A 3 -1.60 14.82 6.55
CA GLN A 3 -2.49 14.54 5.43
C GLN A 3 -2.61 13.02 5.28
N VAL A 4 -3.75 12.49 5.70
CA VAL A 4 -4.14 11.08 5.51
C VAL A 4 -4.68 10.93 4.09
N ILE A 5 -4.13 9.98 3.35
CA ILE A 5 -4.50 9.64 1.96
C ILE A 5 -5.50 8.48 1.95
N ASP A 6 -5.30 7.48 2.81
CA ASP A 6 -6.20 6.34 2.99
C ASP A 6 -6.26 5.92 4.46
N ASP A 7 -7.40 5.40 4.85
CA ASP A 7 -7.76 4.95 6.18
C ASP A 7 -8.65 3.71 6.08
N VAL A 8 -8.18 2.59 6.62
CA VAL A 8 -8.91 1.32 6.62
C VAL A 8 -10.33 1.45 7.19
N ARG A 9 -10.60 2.42 8.07
CA ARG A 9 -11.93 2.67 8.62
C ARG A 9 -12.95 3.08 7.56
N GLU A 10 -12.51 3.73 6.49
CA GLU A 10 -13.38 4.08 5.35
C GLU A 10 -13.77 2.83 4.56
N HIS A 11 -12.95 1.79 4.57
CA HIS A 11 -13.22 0.53 3.87
C HIS A 11 -14.36 -0.23 4.53
N PHE A 12 -14.42 -0.21 5.87
CA PHE A 12 -15.52 -0.82 6.63
C PHE A 12 -16.87 -0.13 6.40
N GLN A 13 -16.88 1.18 6.11
CA GLN A 13 -18.11 1.93 5.82
C GLN A 13 -18.64 1.70 4.40
N ASN A 14 -17.80 1.21 3.48
CA ASN A 14 -18.06 1.15 2.04
C ASN A 14 -18.44 -0.25 1.54
N ASN A 15 -19.19 -1.04 2.32
CA ASN A 15 -19.61 -2.41 2.02
C ASN A 15 -18.48 -3.46 2.11
N PHE A 16 -17.66 -3.39 3.16
CA PHE A 16 -16.78 -4.52 3.49
C PHE A 16 -17.61 -5.79 3.73
N PRO A 17 -17.28 -6.94 3.12
CA PRO A 17 -18.07 -8.16 3.28
C PRO A 17 -18.00 -8.69 4.72
N GLU A 18 -19.15 -8.83 5.37
CA GLU A 18 -19.25 -9.23 6.79
C GLU A 18 -18.69 -10.63 7.06
N GLU A 19 -18.62 -11.48 6.04
CA GLU A 19 -18.08 -12.84 6.13
C GLU A 19 -16.55 -12.90 6.07
N LEU A 20 -15.88 -11.80 5.72
CA LEU A 20 -14.43 -11.76 5.61
C LEU A 20 -13.77 -11.33 6.93
N PRO A 21 -12.59 -11.86 7.26
CA PRO A 21 -11.76 -11.35 8.36
C PRO A 21 -11.40 -9.88 8.11
N VAL A 22 -11.43 -9.04 9.16
CA VAL A 22 -11.16 -7.58 9.05
C VAL A 22 -9.77 -7.28 8.48
N GLU A 23 -8.83 -8.20 8.67
CA GLU A 23 -7.45 -8.16 8.18
C GLU A 23 -7.41 -8.03 6.64
N ASN A 24 -8.43 -8.51 5.93
CA ASN A 24 -8.52 -8.39 4.48
C ASN A 24 -8.70 -6.92 4.02
N ALA A 25 -9.24 -6.04 4.86
CA ALA A 25 -9.35 -4.60 4.56
C ALA A 25 -7.98 -3.90 4.57
N TYR A 26 -7.02 -4.44 5.32
CA TYR A 26 -5.67 -3.87 5.44
C TYR A 26 -4.80 -4.20 4.22
N LEU A 27 -5.14 -5.23 3.45
CA LEU A 27 -4.27 -5.73 2.38
C LEU A 27 -3.96 -4.69 1.29
N PRO A 28 -4.93 -3.93 0.73
CA PRO A 28 -4.63 -2.89 -0.25
C PRO A 28 -3.66 -1.84 0.29
N ILE A 29 -3.84 -1.40 1.53
CA ILE A 29 -2.94 -0.43 2.18
C ILE A 29 -1.55 -1.05 2.39
N GLY A 30 -1.52 -2.28 2.88
CA GLY A 30 -0.30 -3.05 3.15
C GLY A 30 0.55 -3.29 1.92
N VAL A 31 -0.06 -3.61 0.77
CA VAL A 31 0.68 -3.83 -0.48
C VAL A 31 1.39 -2.56 -0.95
N PHE A 32 0.75 -1.40 -0.81
CA PHE A 32 1.39 -0.13 -1.19
C PHE A 32 2.54 0.23 -0.24
N LEU A 33 2.32 0.10 1.06
CA LEU A 33 3.33 0.39 2.09
C LEU A 33 4.52 -0.58 2.02
N ALA A 34 4.27 -1.85 1.74
CA ALA A 34 5.29 -2.83 1.44
C ALA A 34 6.17 -2.40 0.25
N TRP A 35 5.56 -1.90 -0.84
CA TRP A 35 6.32 -1.37 -1.98
C TRP A 35 7.11 -0.10 -1.60
N VAL A 36 6.54 0.79 -0.79
CA VAL A 36 7.25 1.98 -0.26
C VAL A 36 8.51 1.57 0.52
N ILE A 37 8.45 0.51 1.33
CA ILE A 37 9.61 -0.05 2.03
C ILE A 37 10.71 -0.48 1.05
N GLU A 38 10.36 -1.23 0.02
CA GLU A 38 11.33 -1.76 -0.94
C GLU A 38 12.01 -0.68 -1.77
N GLN A 39 11.30 0.42 -2.06
CA GLN A 39 11.84 1.58 -2.77
C GLN A 39 12.50 2.62 -1.85
N GLU A 40 12.54 2.37 -0.54
CA GLU A 40 13.09 3.29 0.46
C GLU A 40 12.44 4.69 0.40
N LEU A 41 11.12 4.71 0.13
CA LEU A 41 10.33 5.94 0.00
C LEU A 41 9.69 6.39 1.32
N TYR A 42 10.04 5.75 2.43
CA TYR A 42 9.58 6.10 3.77
C TYR A 42 10.37 7.29 4.35
N SER A 43 9.78 8.00 5.32
CA SER A 43 10.45 9.11 6.01
C SER A 43 11.42 8.61 7.08
N SER A 44 12.42 9.42 7.45
CA SER A 44 13.35 9.06 8.53
C SER A 44 12.64 8.93 9.89
N PHE A 45 11.66 9.79 10.15
CA PHE A 45 10.82 9.70 11.34
C PHE A 45 10.12 8.34 11.42
N PHE A 46 9.57 7.89 10.29
CA PHE A 46 8.88 6.62 10.20
C PHE A 46 9.85 5.43 10.33
N GLU A 47 11.05 5.54 9.77
CA GLU A 47 12.10 4.53 9.95
C GLU A 47 12.50 4.38 11.42
N ASP A 48 12.71 5.49 12.13
CA ASP A 48 13.09 5.50 13.55
C ASP A 48 12.05 4.78 14.44
N GLU A 49 10.76 4.89 14.10
CA GLU A 49 9.67 4.24 14.84
C GLU A 49 9.46 2.76 14.46
N PHE A 50 9.71 2.38 13.20
CA PHE A 50 9.30 1.08 12.65
C PHE A 50 10.43 0.24 12.04
N GLU A 51 11.69 0.54 12.35
CA GLU A 51 12.88 -0.15 11.82
C GLU A 51 12.76 -1.68 11.88
N THR A 52 12.29 -2.23 13.00
CA THR A 52 12.17 -3.69 13.19
C THR A 52 11.15 -4.30 12.21
N GLN A 53 10.00 -3.65 12.02
CA GLN A 53 8.94 -4.11 11.13
C GLN A 53 9.40 -4.03 9.67
N ILE A 54 10.11 -2.96 9.32
CA ILE A 54 10.75 -2.77 8.01
C ILE A 54 11.74 -3.91 7.72
N LEU A 55 12.63 -4.22 8.66
CA LEU A 55 13.62 -5.30 8.52
C LEU A 55 12.96 -6.68 8.39
N ARG A 56 11.91 -6.95 9.18
CA ARG A 56 11.15 -8.20 9.10
C ARG A 56 10.44 -8.34 7.76
N PHE A 57 9.87 -7.26 7.23
CA PHE A 57 9.26 -7.26 5.91
C PHE A 57 10.31 -7.53 4.82
N LYS A 58 11.45 -6.81 4.83
CA LYS A 58 12.56 -7.02 3.88
C LYS A 58 13.13 -8.46 3.92
N ARG A 59 12.99 -9.18 5.04
CA ARG A 59 13.40 -10.60 5.19
C ARG A 59 12.30 -11.61 4.84
N HIS A 60 11.14 -11.14 4.41
CA HIS A 60 9.94 -11.93 4.15
C HIS A 60 9.40 -12.67 5.39
N GLU A 61 9.62 -12.11 6.59
CA GLU A 61 9.15 -12.67 7.88
C GLU A 61 7.76 -12.15 8.29
N THR A 62 7.17 -11.25 7.50
CA THR A 62 5.79 -10.75 7.65
C THR A 62 5.15 -10.53 6.28
N CYS A 63 3.83 -10.45 6.24
CA CYS A 63 3.04 -10.20 5.02
C CYS A 63 2.44 -8.79 5.02
N CYS A 64 1.81 -8.41 3.90
CA CYS A 64 1.40 -7.03 3.65
C CYS A 64 0.27 -6.57 4.57
N GLY A 65 -0.74 -7.40 4.79
CA GLY A 65 -1.88 -7.08 5.65
C GLY A 65 -1.45 -6.85 7.11
N ILE A 66 -0.62 -7.74 7.65
CA ILE A 66 -0.07 -7.61 9.02
C ILE A 66 0.78 -6.34 9.15
N LEU A 67 1.57 -5.99 8.13
CA LEU A 67 2.36 -4.77 8.14
C LEU A 67 1.45 -3.53 8.26
N ALA A 68 0.38 -3.46 7.47
CA ALA A 68 -0.57 -2.36 7.56
C ALA A 68 -1.34 -2.34 8.88
N GLU A 69 -1.71 -3.49 9.43
CA GLU A 69 -2.37 -3.59 10.73
C GLU A 69 -1.49 -3.04 11.86
N LEU A 70 -0.20 -3.39 11.88
CA LEU A 70 0.77 -2.86 12.84
C LEU A 70 0.99 -1.34 12.73
N TRP A 71 0.61 -0.75 11.60
CA TRP A 71 0.71 0.68 11.29
C TRP A 71 -0.67 1.35 11.28
N ASP A 72 -1.60 0.77 12.03
CA ASP A 72 -2.98 1.20 12.26
C ASP A 72 -3.86 1.34 10.99
N GLY A 73 -3.39 0.87 9.84
CA GLY A 73 -4.15 0.82 8.58
C GLY A 73 -4.29 2.17 7.89
N TYR A 74 -3.24 3.00 7.85
CA TYR A 74 -3.25 4.28 7.13
C TYR A 74 -2.15 4.39 6.08
N VAL A 75 -2.45 5.15 5.03
CA VAL A 75 -1.44 5.79 4.18
C VAL A 75 -1.47 7.28 4.50
N ALA A 76 -0.39 7.83 5.04
CA ALA A 76 -0.26 9.23 5.43
C ALA A 76 1.07 9.81 4.95
N GLU A 77 1.08 11.10 4.62
CA GLU A 77 2.28 11.75 4.08
C GLU A 77 3.48 11.71 5.02
N GLU A 78 3.27 11.68 6.34
CA GLU A 78 4.38 11.62 7.31
C GLU A 78 5.14 10.28 7.30
N GLN A 79 4.51 9.21 6.81
CA GLN A 79 5.15 7.91 6.63
C GLN A 79 6.16 7.96 5.47
N LEU A 80 6.08 8.98 4.61
CA LEU A 80 6.77 9.05 3.33
C LEU A 80 7.81 10.17 3.31
N ASN A 81 8.90 9.96 2.58
CA ASN A 81 9.81 11.05 2.23
C ASN A 81 9.22 11.93 1.12
N GLU A 82 9.90 13.02 0.75
CA GLU A 82 9.37 14.00 -0.22
C GLU A 82 9.05 13.40 -1.60
N GLU A 83 9.79 12.38 -2.03
CA GLU A 83 9.53 11.69 -3.29
C GLU A 83 8.33 10.75 -3.17
N GLY A 84 8.30 9.96 -2.09
CA GLY A 84 7.19 9.08 -1.74
C GLY A 84 5.87 9.84 -1.64
N LYS A 85 5.86 11.02 -1.00
CA LYS A 85 4.68 11.88 -0.89
C LYS A 85 4.11 12.26 -2.26
N LYS A 86 4.96 12.75 -3.16
CA LYS A 86 4.54 13.19 -4.51
C LYS A 86 3.99 12.02 -5.32
N PHE A 87 4.65 10.86 -5.26
CA PHE A 87 4.16 9.68 -5.95
C PHE A 87 2.86 9.15 -5.35
N ALA A 88 2.74 9.09 -4.02
CA ALA A 88 1.53 8.66 -3.34
C ALA A 88 0.34 9.59 -3.67
N GLN A 89 0.53 10.91 -3.69
CA GLN A 89 -0.51 11.84 -4.15
C GLN A 89 -0.92 11.58 -5.60
N TYR A 90 0.05 11.39 -6.50
CA TYR A 90 -0.21 11.13 -7.92
C TYR A 90 -0.96 9.80 -8.14
N TYR A 91 -0.46 8.71 -7.56
CA TYR A 91 -0.86 7.35 -7.88
C TYR A 91 -1.94 6.83 -6.92
N TYR A 92 -1.75 7.01 -5.61
CA TYR A 92 -2.71 6.57 -4.60
C TYR A 92 -3.87 7.56 -4.48
N GLY A 93 -3.57 8.84 -4.22
CA GLY A 93 -4.56 9.88 -3.94
C GLY A 93 -5.54 10.15 -5.10
N ASN A 94 -5.12 9.92 -6.35
CA ASN A 94 -6.01 10.04 -7.52
C ASN A 94 -6.74 8.74 -7.88
N GLY A 95 -6.67 7.70 -7.03
CA GLY A 95 -7.37 6.42 -7.22
C GLY A 95 -6.80 5.50 -8.31
N ILE A 96 -5.66 5.85 -8.91
CA ILE A 96 -5.00 5.03 -9.94
C ILE A 96 -4.54 3.70 -9.33
N TYR A 97 -4.00 3.75 -8.10
CA TYR A 97 -3.59 2.58 -7.35
C TYR A 97 -4.72 1.57 -7.17
N LEU A 98 -5.89 2.02 -6.69
CA LEU A 98 -7.03 1.14 -6.43
C LEU A 98 -7.54 0.49 -7.72
N LYS A 99 -7.53 1.24 -8.82
CA LYS A 99 -7.87 0.71 -10.15
C LYS A 99 -6.89 -0.37 -10.59
N ASP A 100 -5.58 -0.11 -10.49
CA ASP A 100 -4.55 -1.10 -10.83
C ASP A 100 -4.61 -2.32 -9.90
N PHE A 101 -4.94 -2.15 -8.62
CA PHE A 101 -5.16 -3.25 -7.67
C PHE A 101 -6.34 -4.13 -8.11
N GLN A 102 -7.47 -3.52 -8.45
CA GLN A 102 -8.65 -4.22 -8.97
C GLN A 102 -8.35 -4.95 -10.29
N GLU A 103 -7.66 -4.30 -11.23
CA GLU A 103 -7.33 -4.88 -12.54
C GLU A 103 -6.31 -6.04 -12.43
N THR A 104 -5.33 -5.91 -11.53
CA THR A 104 -4.24 -6.87 -11.36
C THR A 104 -4.68 -8.07 -10.51
N LEU A 105 -5.32 -7.83 -9.37
CA LEU A 105 -5.63 -8.87 -8.39
C LEU A 105 -7.14 -9.15 -8.24
N GLY A 106 -7.98 -8.12 -8.37
CA GLY A 106 -9.43 -8.21 -8.11
C GLY A 106 -10.31 -8.71 -9.27
N LYS A 107 -9.79 -8.79 -10.50
CA LYS A 107 -10.61 -8.99 -11.72
C LYS A 107 -11.57 -10.19 -11.70
N ASN A 108 -11.19 -11.28 -11.04
CA ASN A 108 -11.98 -12.52 -10.97
C ASN A 108 -12.53 -12.80 -9.57
N LEU A 109 -12.58 -11.77 -8.72
CA LEU A 109 -13.02 -11.86 -7.34
C LEU A 109 -14.28 -11.00 -7.13
N PRO A 110 -15.13 -11.34 -6.13
CA PRO A 110 -16.31 -10.53 -5.82
C PRO A 110 -15.97 -9.09 -5.43
N SER A 111 -14.82 -8.88 -4.78
CA SER A 111 -14.24 -7.57 -4.47
C SER A 111 -12.73 -7.70 -4.23
N ILE A 112 -12.04 -6.56 -4.13
CA ILE A 112 -10.61 -6.51 -3.77
C ILE A 112 -10.30 -7.18 -2.42
N TYR A 113 -11.28 -7.25 -1.50
CA TYR A 113 -11.08 -7.81 -0.17
C TYR A 113 -10.96 -9.34 -0.17
N TYR A 114 -11.29 -10.01 -1.28
CA TYR A 114 -11.06 -11.44 -1.43
C TYR A 114 -9.65 -11.79 -1.91
N VAL A 115 -8.80 -10.79 -2.17
CA VAL A 115 -7.42 -11.02 -2.57
C VAL A 115 -6.66 -11.65 -1.40
N ALA A 116 -5.97 -12.76 -1.67
CA ALA A 116 -5.15 -13.44 -0.67
C ALA A 116 -3.84 -12.66 -0.41
N ASP A 117 -3.48 -12.48 0.87
CA ASP A 117 -2.20 -11.91 1.28
C ASP A 117 -1.08 -12.94 1.12
N ASN A 118 -0.35 -12.86 0.01
CA ASN A 118 0.78 -13.72 -0.28
C ASN A 118 1.78 -13.03 -1.21
N TRP A 119 3.01 -13.54 -1.21
CA TRP A 119 4.11 -13.01 -2.02
C TRP A 119 3.85 -13.03 -3.52
N GLN A 120 3.06 -13.97 -4.05
CA GLN A 120 2.74 -14.01 -5.48
C GLN A 120 1.89 -12.80 -5.87
N ASN A 121 0.85 -12.49 -5.08
CA ASN A 121 -0.01 -11.33 -5.30
C ASN A 121 0.73 -10.03 -5.06
N TYR A 122 1.53 -9.95 -3.99
CA TYR A 122 2.40 -8.80 -3.75
C TYR A 122 3.32 -8.55 -4.94
N ASN A 123 4.04 -9.57 -5.43
CA ASN A 123 4.96 -9.41 -6.56
C ASN A 123 4.27 -8.93 -7.84
N ARG A 124 3.03 -9.36 -8.11
CA ARG A 124 2.25 -8.88 -9.26
C ARG A 124 1.93 -7.39 -9.14
N MET A 125 1.53 -6.96 -7.94
CA MET A 125 1.31 -5.54 -7.66
C MET A 125 2.61 -4.75 -7.68
N ARG A 126 3.68 -5.25 -7.08
CA ARG A 126 5.02 -4.65 -7.10
C ARG A 126 5.45 -4.30 -8.52
N CYS A 127 5.38 -5.25 -9.46
CA CYS A 127 5.68 -4.99 -10.87
C CYS A 127 4.81 -3.87 -11.47
N ARG A 128 3.51 -3.85 -11.14
CA ARG A 128 2.61 -2.80 -11.64
C ARG A 128 2.91 -1.43 -11.06
N ILE A 129 3.22 -1.35 -9.77
CA ILE A 129 3.59 -0.09 -9.11
C ILE A 129 4.94 0.40 -9.65
N ASP A 130 5.90 -0.51 -9.89
CA ASP A 130 7.19 -0.19 -10.53
C ASP A 130 7.00 0.49 -11.90
N GLU A 131 6.13 -0.05 -12.76
CA GLU A 131 5.78 0.56 -14.06
C GLU A 131 5.25 1.99 -13.88
N ARG A 132 4.28 2.17 -12.97
CA ARG A 132 3.66 3.47 -12.70
C ARG A 132 4.64 4.48 -12.12
N PHE A 133 5.52 4.02 -11.25
CA PHE A 133 6.56 4.85 -10.64
C PHE A 133 7.60 5.29 -11.67
N TYR A 134 8.03 4.37 -12.54
CA TYR A 134 8.93 4.68 -13.64
C TYR A 134 8.33 5.72 -14.60
N ASP A 135 7.08 5.50 -15.05
CA ASP A 135 6.38 6.43 -15.93
C ASP A 135 6.21 7.81 -15.27
N TRP A 136 5.82 7.85 -14.00
CA TRP A 136 5.67 9.08 -13.24
C TRP A 136 6.99 9.85 -13.10
N LYS A 137 8.09 9.14 -12.81
CA LYS A 137 9.44 9.75 -12.76
C LYS A 137 9.84 10.34 -14.09
N PHE A 138 9.60 9.60 -15.18
CA PHE A 138 9.93 10.06 -16.51
C PHE A 138 9.16 11.33 -16.89
N MET A 139 7.85 11.39 -16.59
CA MET A 139 7.03 12.57 -16.84
C MET A 139 7.39 13.77 -15.96
N SER A 140 7.82 13.53 -14.71
CA SER A 140 8.13 14.58 -13.74
C SER A 140 9.51 15.23 -13.93
N GLN A 141 10.33 14.69 -14.83
CA GLN A 141 11.64 15.27 -15.22
C GLN A 141 11.54 16.28 -16.37
N TYR A 142 10.34 16.45 -16.95
CA TYR A 142 10.01 17.43 -17.99
C TYR A 142 9.03 18.48 -17.47
#